data_AF-A0AAE6G855-F1
#
_entry.id   AF-A0AAE6G855-F1
#
_cell.length_a   1.000
_cell.length_b   1.000
_cell.length_c   1.000
_cell.angle_alpha   90.00
_cell.angle_beta   90.00
_cell.angle_gamma   90.00
#
_symmetry.space_group_name_H-M   'P 1'
#
loop_
_entity.id
_entity.type
_entity.pdbx_description
1 polymer ?
#
loop_
_entity_poly.entity_id
_entity_poly.type
_entity_poly.pdbx_seq_one_letter_code
_entity_poly.pdbx_strand_id
1 'polypeptide(L)'
;MSSHKLSYNINYLREFPVQLGLPMLHGERISSPKDWMSGAEAYAQLFEEQPVLGGQMVSSRHSSLITAGTQLDTALRNLGKPLFAGIHARYLGDWAWMKALLEQAESDWRHSPARGLHGIDLWGGPDQEPAAHYLKPGEKPIVPCGGGDWGDYNEDGAPDYLGVNPARWNHDVLRPLLIADNLNVDQATIDLCGEGSWQLYSEVFTGFGGLYERKYRLESTVYVRYTYWDTATNTSKSERVFTHRFTGGHDFVTLVRGVDRPTYNPNTEQNPQEWMAKRWGYVSQNIASFDYAWANDFRAAVRTRMVDVLKNQQRQFYGHVATRMGQAGDALQVQAKRMTGTRLLWQSYAALALPLSLDHDEYLRGLLYGEDAVLSGYDTPQDVEVTPVMNDVMDMYMLFSAPNAQPAHNILADLHPAVTTRADRLKAAIDASLDAQAEAGGPEASAWVEPTLLRLRLSVPQ
;
A
#
# COMPACT_ATOMS: atom_id res chain seq x y z
N MET A 1 4.01 9.36 -31.42
CA MET A 1 5.43 9.28 -30.98
C MET A 1 6.17 8.43 -32.00
N SER A 2 7.36 8.84 -32.45
CA SER A 2 8.06 8.19 -33.58
C SER A 2 8.31 6.70 -33.30
N SER A 3 8.12 5.85 -34.31
CA SER A 3 8.39 4.41 -34.29
C SER A 3 9.87 4.01 -34.19
N HIS A 4 10.78 4.98 -34.01
CA HIS A 4 12.22 4.75 -33.91
C HIS A 4 12.68 4.81 -32.45
N LYS A 5 13.60 3.92 -32.05
CA LYS A 5 14.23 3.92 -30.71
C LYS A 5 14.81 5.32 -30.41
N LEU A 6 14.77 5.75 -29.15
CA LEU A 6 15.27 7.07 -28.71
C LEU A 6 16.75 7.29 -29.10
N SER A 7 17.54 6.23 -29.22
CA SER A 7 18.92 6.26 -29.73
C SER A 7 19.05 6.81 -31.16
N TYR A 8 18.02 6.70 -32.00
CA TYR A 8 17.98 7.30 -33.35
C TYR A 8 17.69 8.81 -33.33
N ASN A 9 17.22 9.32 -32.19
CA ASN A 9 16.83 10.70 -31.99
C ASN A 9 17.89 11.44 -31.14
N ILE A 10 19.15 11.35 -31.58
CA ILE A 10 20.31 11.85 -30.82
C ILE A 10 20.20 13.34 -30.45
N ASN A 11 19.46 14.15 -31.22
CA ASN A 11 19.22 15.56 -30.89
C ASN A 11 18.30 15.79 -29.68
N TYR A 12 17.41 14.85 -29.37
CA TYR A 12 16.65 14.88 -28.12
C TYR A 12 17.55 14.49 -26.94
N LEU A 13 18.39 13.47 -27.12
CA LEU A 13 19.37 13.04 -26.12
C LEU A 13 20.46 14.10 -25.89
N ARG A 14 20.77 14.92 -26.89
CA ARG A 14 21.71 16.03 -26.79
C ARG A 14 21.28 17.05 -25.74
N GLU A 15 20.00 17.41 -25.71
CA GLU A 15 19.45 18.49 -24.88
C GLU A 15 19.07 18.05 -23.46
N PHE A 16 18.74 16.76 -23.28
CA PHE A 16 18.27 16.24 -22.00
C PHE A 16 19.21 16.48 -20.80
N PRO A 17 20.55 16.42 -20.89
CA PRO A 17 21.43 16.68 -19.75
C PRO A 17 21.21 18.05 -19.09
N VAL A 18 20.73 19.04 -19.85
CA VAL A 18 20.36 20.37 -19.32
C VAL A 18 19.26 20.25 -18.26
N GLN A 19 18.34 19.30 -18.41
CA GLN A 19 17.30 19.02 -17.41
C GLN A 19 17.86 18.42 -16.12
N LEU A 20 19.09 17.90 -16.15
CA LEU A 20 19.82 17.38 -14.99
C LEU A 20 20.77 18.42 -14.38
N GLY A 21 20.79 19.66 -14.90
CA GLY A 21 21.75 20.68 -14.50
C GLY A 21 23.17 20.46 -15.05
N LEU A 22 23.31 19.58 -16.05
CA LEU A 22 24.57 19.29 -16.73
C LEU A 22 24.66 20.07 -18.06
N PRO A 23 25.88 20.31 -18.59
CA PRO A 23 26.02 20.89 -19.91
C PRO A 23 25.39 19.98 -20.97
N MET A 24 24.82 20.60 -22.01
CA MET A 24 24.34 19.91 -23.19
C MET A 24 25.47 19.05 -23.79
N LEU A 25 25.14 17.87 -24.36
CA LEU A 25 26.18 17.03 -24.97
C LEU A 25 26.95 17.78 -26.07
N HIS A 26 26.25 18.65 -26.80
CA HIS A 26 26.82 19.51 -27.82
C HIS A 26 25.90 20.71 -28.10
N GLY A 27 26.45 21.92 -28.29
CA GLY A 27 25.65 23.14 -28.49
C GLY A 27 24.88 23.18 -29.81
N GLU A 28 25.40 22.54 -30.85
CA GLU A 28 24.79 22.47 -32.19
C GLU A 28 24.13 21.11 -32.45
N ARG A 29 23.22 21.06 -33.42
CA ARG A 29 22.54 19.82 -33.80
C ARG A 29 23.57 18.80 -34.25
N ILE A 30 23.49 17.59 -33.72
CA ILE A 30 24.41 16.50 -34.05
C ILE A 30 23.72 15.50 -34.97
N SER A 31 24.50 14.95 -35.91
CA SER A 31 24.02 13.91 -36.82
C SER A 31 23.83 12.61 -36.07
N SER A 32 22.85 11.79 -36.48
CA SER A 32 22.73 10.41 -35.99
C SER A 32 24.02 9.65 -36.30
N PRO A 33 24.61 8.90 -35.34
CA PRO A 33 25.88 8.21 -35.58
C PRO A 33 25.84 7.29 -36.78
N LYS A 34 24.75 6.53 -36.92
CA LYS A 34 24.57 5.59 -38.02
C LYS A 34 24.46 6.28 -39.38
N ASP A 35 23.67 7.34 -39.47
CA ASP A 35 23.44 8.05 -40.74
C ASP A 35 24.69 8.79 -41.18
N TRP A 36 25.39 9.42 -40.23
CA TRP A 36 26.66 10.07 -40.50
C TRP A 36 27.71 9.05 -40.96
N MET A 37 27.86 7.92 -40.24
CA MET A 37 28.85 6.89 -40.56
C MET A 37 28.61 6.30 -41.95
N SER A 38 27.39 5.84 -42.26
CA SER A 38 27.07 5.27 -43.58
C SER A 38 27.25 6.29 -44.71
N GLY A 39 26.86 7.55 -44.49
CA GLY A 39 27.05 8.61 -45.48
C GLY A 39 28.53 8.95 -45.70
N ALA A 40 29.31 9.01 -44.61
CA ALA A 40 30.74 9.29 -44.62
C ALA A 40 31.55 8.16 -45.26
N GLU A 41 31.21 6.90 -45.01
CA GLU A 41 31.86 5.74 -45.63
C GLU A 41 31.62 5.70 -47.13
N ALA A 42 30.38 5.89 -47.58
CA ALA A 42 30.06 5.96 -49.01
C ALA A 42 30.84 7.09 -49.70
N TYR A 43 31.01 8.22 -49.01
CA TYR A 43 31.79 9.35 -49.50
C TYR A 43 33.29 9.03 -49.57
N ALA A 44 33.86 8.43 -48.52
CA ALA A 44 35.25 8.00 -48.51
C ALA A 44 35.55 6.99 -49.63
N GLN A 45 34.64 6.03 -49.86
CA GLN A 45 34.76 5.05 -50.93
C GLN A 45 34.72 5.70 -52.33
N LEU A 46 33.84 6.70 -52.55
CA LEU A 46 33.80 7.44 -53.82
C LEU A 46 35.14 8.15 -54.11
N PHE A 47 35.78 8.70 -53.08
CA PHE A 47 37.09 9.34 -53.22
C PHE A 47 38.20 8.36 -53.61
N GLU A 48 38.17 7.16 -53.02
CA GLU A 48 39.13 6.09 -53.33
C GLU A 48 38.91 5.53 -54.75
N GLU A 49 37.66 5.35 -55.17
CA GLU A 49 37.31 4.73 -56.45
C GLU A 49 37.30 5.70 -57.64
N GLN A 50 36.97 6.98 -57.41
CA GLN A 50 36.84 8.01 -58.45
C GLN A 50 37.50 9.34 -58.02
N PRO A 51 38.85 9.42 -58.02
CA PRO A 51 39.59 10.55 -57.46
C PRO A 51 39.26 11.90 -58.09
N VAL A 52 38.96 11.92 -59.40
CA VAL A 52 38.63 13.15 -60.15
C VAL A 52 37.28 13.73 -59.72
N LEU A 53 36.28 12.88 -59.49
CA LEU A 53 34.96 13.28 -58.99
C LEU A 53 35.03 13.65 -57.51
N GLY A 54 35.80 12.89 -56.72
CA GLY A 54 36.10 13.21 -55.32
C GLY A 54 36.73 14.60 -55.19
N GLY A 55 37.73 14.93 -56.00
CA GLY A 55 38.40 16.23 -56.01
C GLY A 55 37.44 17.42 -56.23
N GLN A 56 36.43 17.28 -57.08
CA GLN A 56 35.39 18.31 -57.28
C GLN A 56 34.48 18.50 -56.06
N MET A 57 34.36 17.45 -55.26
CA MET A 57 33.51 17.35 -54.08
C MET A 57 34.20 17.80 -52.77
N VAL A 58 35.52 17.98 -52.79
CA VAL A 58 36.34 18.48 -51.66
C VAL A 58 35.91 19.87 -51.21
N SER A 59 35.65 20.76 -52.16
CA SER A 59 35.44 22.20 -51.90
C SER A 59 34.09 22.54 -51.25
N SER A 60 33.15 21.59 -51.17
CA SER A 60 31.77 21.89 -50.73
C SER A 60 31.21 20.98 -49.64
N ARG A 61 31.58 19.70 -49.56
CA ARG A 61 30.94 18.73 -48.64
C ARG A 61 31.91 17.92 -47.78
N HIS A 62 33.14 17.73 -48.23
CA HIS A 62 34.13 16.92 -47.50
C HIS A 62 34.46 17.53 -46.12
N SER A 63 34.75 18.83 -46.08
CA SER A 63 34.98 19.55 -44.82
C SER A 63 33.76 19.51 -43.89
N SER A 64 32.55 19.65 -44.43
CA SER A 64 31.30 19.57 -43.65
C SER A 64 31.10 18.19 -43.02
N LEU A 65 31.42 17.10 -43.71
CA LEU A 65 31.35 15.74 -43.15
C LEU A 65 32.35 15.54 -42.02
N ILE A 66 33.58 16.04 -42.17
CA ILE A 66 34.60 16.01 -41.11
C ILE A 66 34.14 16.84 -39.90
N THR A 67 33.61 18.05 -40.12
CA THR A 67 33.08 18.89 -39.05
C THR A 67 31.94 18.19 -38.31
N ALA A 68 30.95 17.65 -39.03
CA ALA A 68 29.82 16.94 -38.43
C ALA A 68 30.27 15.70 -37.63
N GLY A 69 31.26 14.96 -38.13
CA GLY A 69 31.85 13.82 -37.41
C GLY A 69 32.60 14.25 -36.16
N THR A 70 33.37 15.35 -36.25
CA THR A 70 34.10 15.88 -35.08
C THR A 70 33.15 16.38 -33.98
N GLN A 71 32.03 17.01 -34.37
CA GLN A 71 30.97 17.42 -33.44
C GLN A 71 30.29 16.22 -32.79
N LEU A 72 30.02 15.16 -33.57
CA LEU A 72 29.44 13.92 -33.08
C LEU A 72 30.39 13.21 -32.10
N ASP A 73 31.65 13.04 -32.46
CA ASP A 73 32.69 12.45 -31.59
C ASP A 73 32.79 13.23 -30.27
N THR A 74 32.81 14.56 -30.33
CA THR A 74 32.80 15.42 -29.13
C THR A 74 31.57 15.16 -28.27
N ALA A 75 30.38 15.05 -28.87
CA ALA A 75 29.14 14.80 -28.15
C ALA A 75 29.13 13.41 -27.48
N LEU A 76 29.66 12.39 -28.17
CA LEU A 76 29.75 11.01 -27.67
C LEU A 76 30.76 10.90 -26.53
N ARG A 77 31.89 11.60 -26.60
CA ARG A 77 32.88 11.67 -25.50
C ARG A 77 32.33 12.34 -24.24
N ASN A 78 31.33 13.20 -24.36
CA ASN A 78 30.66 13.83 -23.23
C ASN A 78 29.69 12.88 -22.49
N LEU A 79 29.45 11.66 -23.01
CA LEU A 79 28.69 10.61 -22.33
C LEU A 79 29.53 9.93 -21.25
N GLY A 80 29.80 10.64 -20.15
CA GLY A 80 30.62 10.16 -19.05
C GLY A 80 29.86 9.93 -17.73
N LYS A 81 30.62 9.56 -16.69
CA LYS A 81 30.11 9.32 -15.33
C LYS A 81 29.18 10.42 -14.79
N PRO A 82 29.44 11.74 -15.00
CA PRO A 82 28.53 12.78 -14.51
C PRO A 82 27.10 12.65 -15.05
N LEU A 83 26.96 12.28 -16.34
CA LEU A 83 25.66 12.07 -16.95
C LEU A 83 24.91 10.89 -16.32
N PHE A 84 25.58 9.74 -16.20
CA PHE A 84 24.97 8.55 -15.61
C PHE A 84 24.65 8.73 -14.13
N ALA A 85 25.49 9.45 -13.37
CA ALA A 85 25.19 9.85 -12.01
C ALA A 85 23.94 10.75 -11.94
N GLY A 86 23.80 11.71 -12.87
CA GLY A 86 22.61 12.56 -12.97
C GLY A 86 21.34 11.78 -13.31
N ILE A 87 21.42 10.80 -14.22
CA ILE A 87 20.29 9.92 -14.59
C ILE A 87 19.90 9.03 -13.41
N HIS A 88 20.88 8.43 -12.72
CA HIS A 88 20.64 7.63 -11.52
C HIS A 88 19.96 8.46 -10.43
N ALA A 89 20.47 9.66 -10.13
CA ALA A 89 19.85 10.57 -9.17
C ALA A 89 18.43 10.97 -9.58
N ARG A 90 18.20 11.23 -10.87
CA ARG A 90 16.86 11.50 -11.40
C ARG A 90 15.92 10.31 -11.24
N TYR A 91 16.37 9.10 -11.54
CA TYR A 91 15.59 7.88 -11.40
C TYR A 91 15.20 7.63 -9.94
N LEU A 92 16.15 7.76 -9.00
CA LEU A 92 15.87 7.64 -7.57
C LEU A 92 14.90 8.73 -7.09
N GLY A 93 15.01 9.96 -7.59
CA GLY A 93 14.06 11.03 -7.32
C GLY A 93 12.66 10.73 -7.86
N ASP A 94 12.57 10.20 -9.08
CA ASP A 94 11.31 9.79 -9.69
C ASP A 94 10.65 8.64 -8.88
N TRP A 95 11.44 7.67 -8.40
CA TRP A 95 10.97 6.61 -7.51
C TRP A 95 10.53 7.14 -6.14
N ALA A 96 11.25 8.08 -5.54
CA ALA A 96 10.88 8.67 -4.26
C ALA A 96 9.50 9.35 -4.33
N TRP A 97 9.23 10.08 -5.43
CA TRP A 97 7.91 10.66 -5.69
C TRP A 97 6.84 9.60 -5.91
N MET A 98 7.16 8.54 -6.66
CA MET A 98 6.24 7.42 -6.87
C MET A 98 5.87 6.74 -5.55
N LYS A 99 6.86 6.45 -4.70
CA LYS A 99 6.68 5.89 -3.36
C LYS A 99 5.75 6.77 -2.52
N ALA A 100 5.98 8.09 -2.50
CA ALA A 100 5.12 9.01 -1.75
C ALA A 100 3.65 8.98 -2.24
N LEU A 101 3.43 8.88 -3.56
CA LEU A 101 2.09 8.74 -4.13
C LEU A 101 1.43 7.41 -3.77
N LEU A 102 2.21 6.32 -3.69
CA LEU A 102 1.73 5.00 -3.26
C LEU A 102 1.35 4.99 -1.78
N GLU A 103 2.17 5.59 -0.91
CA GLU A 103 1.87 5.76 0.52
C GLU A 103 0.62 6.63 0.72
N GLN A 104 0.47 7.70 -0.06
CA GLN A 104 -0.73 8.52 -0.04
C GLN A 104 -1.96 7.74 -0.50
N ALA A 105 -1.86 6.95 -1.57
CA ALA A 105 -2.97 6.13 -2.06
C ALA A 105 -3.44 5.12 -1.00
N GLU A 106 -2.51 4.55 -0.25
CA GLU A 106 -2.82 3.67 0.88
C GLU A 106 -3.52 4.42 2.02
N SER A 107 -3.00 5.59 2.39
CA SER A 107 -3.62 6.44 3.41
C SER A 107 -5.05 6.82 3.03
N ASP A 108 -5.26 7.29 1.80
CA ASP A 108 -6.57 7.66 1.27
C ASP A 108 -7.53 6.46 1.27
N TRP A 109 -7.01 5.27 0.95
CA TRP A 109 -7.79 4.04 0.96
C TRP A 109 -8.29 3.68 2.36
N ARG A 110 -7.41 3.72 3.37
CA ARG A 110 -7.74 3.40 4.77
C ARG A 110 -8.68 4.42 5.40
N HIS A 111 -8.54 5.69 5.04
CA HIS A 111 -9.34 6.78 5.61
C HIS A 111 -10.61 7.06 4.82
N SER A 112 -10.89 6.32 3.75
CA SER A 112 -12.13 6.46 2.99
C SER A 112 -13.36 6.11 3.85
N PRO A 113 -14.30 7.04 4.06
CA PRO A 113 -15.51 6.79 4.86
C PRO A 113 -16.38 5.66 4.30
N ALA A 114 -16.29 5.41 2.99
CA ALA A 114 -17.08 4.38 2.32
C ALA A 114 -16.58 2.94 2.58
N ARG A 115 -15.36 2.77 3.12
CA ARG A 115 -14.75 1.45 3.31
C ARG A 115 -14.82 0.92 4.72
N GLY A 116 -15.11 1.76 5.70
CA GLY A 116 -15.19 1.33 7.10
C GLY A 116 -13.85 0.87 7.69
N LEU A 117 -12.71 1.20 7.08
CA LEU A 117 -11.37 0.80 7.55
C LEU A 117 -10.86 1.64 8.74
N HIS A 118 -11.77 2.23 9.52
CA HIS A 118 -11.46 3.22 10.56
C HIS A 118 -10.42 2.70 11.57
N GLY A 119 -9.16 3.11 11.40
CA GLY A 119 -8.06 2.67 12.25
C GLY A 119 -7.67 1.19 12.10
N ILE A 120 -8.08 0.54 11.01
CA ILE A 120 -7.72 -0.86 10.70
C ILE A 120 -6.49 -0.86 9.78
N ASP A 121 -5.47 -1.58 10.20
CA ASP A 121 -4.32 -1.92 9.37
C ASP A 121 -4.64 -3.07 8.41
N LEU A 122 -4.54 -2.82 7.10
CA LEU A 122 -4.84 -3.84 6.09
C LEU A 122 -3.99 -5.11 6.25
N TRP A 123 -2.78 -5.01 6.81
CA TRP A 123 -1.87 -6.14 6.98
C TRP A 123 -1.77 -6.64 8.43
N GLY A 124 -2.48 -6.03 9.38
CA GLY A 124 -2.45 -6.40 10.80
C GLY A 124 -3.18 -7.71 11.15
N GLY A 125 -3.90 -8.30 10.19
CA GLY A 125 -4.69 -9.52 10.39
C GLY A 125 -5.96 -9.31 11.22
N PRO A 126 -6.72 -10.37 11.55
CA PRO A 126 -8.01 -10.25 12.24
C PRO A 126 -7.89 -10.00 13.75
N ASP A 127 -6.70 -10.14 14.33
CA ASP A 127 -6.46 -10.00 15.77
C ASP A 127 -5.87 -8.62 16.14
N GLN A 128 -5.75 -7.73 15.16
CA GLN A 128 -5.37 -6.34 15.40
C GLN A 128 -6.45 -5.59 16.16
N GLU A 129 -6.06 -4.55 16.87
CA GLU A 129 -7.02 -3.68 17.54
C GLU A 129 -7.26 -2.42 16.69
N PRO A 130 -8.50 -2.17 16.22
CA PRO A 130 -8.79 -0.96 15.45
C PRO A 130 -8.43 0.29 16.25
N ALA A 131 -7.68 1.24 15.68
CA ALA A 131 -7.35 2.48 16.37
C ALA A 131 -8.60 3.33 16.67
N ALA A 132 -9.67 3.19 15.87
CA ALA A 132 -10.95 3.84 16.06
C ALA A 132 -12.10 2.82 16.00
N HIS A 133 -13.06 2.95 16.91
CA HIS A 133 -14.28 2.14 16.94
C HIS A 133 -15.33 2.86 17.80
N TYR A 134 -16.63 2.59 17.60
CA TYR A 134 -17.71 3.16 18.41
C TYR A 134 -17.49 2.95 19.93
N LEU A 135 -16.97 1.79 20.33
CA LEU A 135 -16.67 1.41 21.72
C LEU A 135 -15.38 2.03 22.32
N LYS A 136 -14.56 2.77 21.56
CA LYS A 136 -13.28 3.29 22.08
C LYS A 136 -13.34 4.71 22.68
N PRO A 137 -14.17 5.64 22.19
CA PRO A 137 -14.27 6.97 22.78
C PRO A 137 -15.51 7.14 23.66
N GLY A 138 -15.30 7.53 24.92
CA GLY A 138 -16.34 8.10 25.79
C GLY A 138 -17.35 7.09 26.35
N GLU A 139 -18.34 7.63 27.03
CA GLU A 139 -19.47 6.88 27.57
C GLU A 139 -20.39 6.38 26.44
N LYS A 140 -20.89 5.16 26.58
CA LYS A 140 -21.84 4.52 25.67
C LYS A 140 -23.14 4.21 26.40
N PRO A 141 -24.30 4.45 25.78
CA PRO A 141 -25.58 4.06 26.34
C PRO A 141 -25.65 2.53 26.48
N ILE A 142 -26.23 2.11 27.60
CA ILE A 142 -26.63 0.73 27.84
C ILE A 142 -28.14 0.69 27.66
N VAL A 143 -28.64 -0.12 26.73
CA VAL A 143 -30.08 -0.31 26.53
C VAL A 143 -30.56 -1.57 27.24
N PRO A 144 -31.85 -1.73 27.60
CA PRO A 144 -32.38 -3.00 28.05
C PRO A 144 -32.13 -4.12 27.02
N CYS A 145 -31.63 -5.28 27.46
CA CYS A 145 -31.38 -6.38 26.51
C CYS A 145 -32.66 -6.94 25.86
N GLY A 146 -33.82 -6.79 26.51
CA GLY A 146 -35.14 -7.10 25.94
C GLY A 146 -35.63 -6.11 24.87
N GLY A 147 -34.89 -5.02 24.62
CA GLY A 147 -35.28 -3.92 23.74
C GLY A 147 -36.11 -2.84 24.44
N GLY A 148 -36.24 -1.69 23.78
CA GLY A 148 -36.91 -0.50 24.32
C GLY A 148 -35.98 0.41 25.11
N ASP A 149 -36.58 1.34 25.86
CA ASP A 149 -35.89 2.27 26.74
C ASP A 149 -36.02 1.84 28.21
N TRP A 150 -35.15 2.34 29.08
CA TRP A 150 -35.35 2.19 30.52
C TRP A 150 -36.60 2.94 30.96
N GLY A 151 -37.26 2.47 32.02
CA GLY A 151 -38.36 3.21 32.63
C GLY A 151 -37.87 4.54 33.21
N ASP A 152 -38.80 5.47 33.40
CA ASP A 152 -38.61 6.66 34.23
C ASP A 152 -38.73 6.24 35.70
N TYR A 153 -37.66 5.68 36.26
CA TYR A 153 -37.68 5.20 37.64
C TYR A 153 -37.28 6.30 38.64
N ASN A 154 -36.74 7.42 38.17
CA ASN A 154 -36.41 8.57 38.99
C ASN A 154 -37.55 9.61 39.08
N GLU A 155 -38.63 9.40 38.31
CA GLU A 155 -39.85 10.22 38.23
C GLU A 155 -39.59 11.65 37.71
N ASP A 156 -38.60 11.83 36.82
CA ASP A 156 -38.25 13.13 36.20
C ASP A 156 -39.01 13.42 34.89
N GLY A 157 -39.84 12.48 34.43
CA GLY A 157 -40.63 12.58 33.22
C GLY A 157 -39.91 12.09 31.95
N ALA A 158 -38.72 11.50 32.06
CA ALA A 158 -37.96 10.93 30.95
C ALA A 158 -37.43 9.52 31.25
N PRO A 159 -37.19 8.68 30.21
CA PRO A 159 -36.49 7.41 30.38
C PRO A 159 -35.13 7.57 31.06
N ASP A 160 -34.83 6.71 32.04
CA ASP A 160 -33.53 6.73 32.70
C ASP A 160 -32.37 6.45 31.72
N TYR A 161 -31.26 7.17 31.87
CA TYR A 161 -30.05 6.96 31.08
C TYR A 161 -29.00 6.19 31.88
N LEU A 162 -28.59 5.03 31.35
CA LEU A 162 -27.46 4.28 31.87
C LEU A 162 -26.34 4.33 30.84
N GLY A 163 -25.15 4.78 31.25
CA GLY A 163 -23.98 4.76 30.39
C GLY A 163 -22.75 4.19 31.10
N VAL A 164 -21.87 3.62 30.29
CA VAL A 164 -20.57 3.10 30.75
C VAL A 164 -19.51 3.48 29.76
N ASN A 165 -18.27 3.66 30.21
CA ASN A 165 -17.14 3.86 29.33
C ASN A 165 -16.44 2.51 29.06
N PRO A 166 -16.73 1.84 27.92
CA PRO A 166 -16.12 0.57 27.57
C PRO A 166 -14.64 0.68 27.18
N ALA A 167 -14.09 1.87 26.99
CA ALA A 167 -12.69 2.04 26.58
C ALA A 167 -11.68 1.44 27.58
N ARG A 168 -12.10 1.18 28.82
CA ARG A 168 -11.28 0.59 29.89
C ARG A 168 -11.38 -0.94 29.94
N TRP A 169 -12.23 -1.55 29.13
CA TRP A 169 -12.47 -2.99 29.12
C TRP A 169 -11.39 -3.72 28.31
N ASN A 170 -11.14 -4.98 28.66
CA ASN A 170 -10.23 -5.80 27.86
C ASN A 170 -10.93 -6.23 26.55
N HIS A 171 -10.56 -5.58 25.45
CA HIS A 171 -11.10 -5.85 24.11
C HIS A 171 -10.39 -6.96 23.34
N ASP A 172 -9.36 -7.61 23.90
CA ASP A 172 -8.55 -8.63 23.19
C ASP A 172 -9.42 -9.66 22.47
N VAL A 173 -10.47 -10.10 23.16
CA VAL A 173 -11.37 -11.16 22.71
C VAL A 173 -12.43 -10.68 21.70
N LEU A 174 -12.57 -9.36 21.53
CA LEU A 174 -13.56 -8.69 20.68
C LEU A 174 -12.96 -8.12 19.40
N ARG A 175 -11.64 -8.01 19.31
CA ARG A 175 -10.91 -7.46 18.15
C ARG A 175 -11.49 -7.84 16.76
N PRO A 176 -11.70 -9.13 16.42
CA PRO A 176 -12.26 -9.49 15.12
C PRO A 176 -13.71 -8.98 14.92
N LEU A 177 -14.50 -8.88 15.98
CA LEU A 177 -15.86 -8.35 15.94
C LEU A 177 -15.87 -6.84 15.72
N LEU A 178 -14.96 -6.11 16.38
CA LEU A 178 -14.80 -4.66 16.21
C LEU A 178 -14.41 -4.33 14.76
N ILE A 179 -13.53 -5.15 14.15
CA ILE A 179 -13.16 -5.02 12.73
C ILE A 179 -14.38 -5.28 11.84
N ALA A 180 -15.14 -6.33 12.12
CA ALA A 180 -16.33 -6.69 11.34
C ALA A 180 -17.43 -5.60 11.39
N ASP A 181 -17.66 -5.02 12.57
CA ASP A 181 -18.59 -3.89 12.78
C ASP A 181 -18.16 -2.66 11.98
N ASN A 182 -16.90 -2.23 12.12
CA ASN A 182 -16.33 -1.12 11.36
C ASN A 182 -16.47 -1.32 9.84
N LEU A 183 -16.19 -2.53 9.34
CA LEU A 183 -16.31 -2.89 7.92
C LEU A 183 -17.75 -3.18 7.47
N ASN A 184 -18.73 -3.11 8.38
CA ASN A 184 -20.13 -3.44 8.16
C ASN A 184 -20.33 -4.82 7.49
N VAL A 185 -19.54 -5.81 7.91
CA VAL A 185 -19.60 -7.17 7.37
C VAL A 185 -20.88 -7.83 7.85
N ASP A 186 -21.67 -8.39 6.94
CA ASP A 186 -22.95 -9.02 7.26
C ASP A 186 -23.91 -8.08 8.02
N GLN A 187 -23.85 -6.77 7.73
CA GLN A 187 -24.62 -5.73 8.45
C GLN A 187 -24.37 -5.75 9.97
N ALA A 188 -23.15 -6.12 10.37
CA ALA A 188 -22.77 -6.23 11.77
C ALA A 188 -22.90 -4.89 12.48
N THR A 189 -23.40 -4.95 13.71
CA THR A 189 -23.46 -3.82 14.64
C THR A 189 -23.14 -4.28 16.06
N ILE A 190 -22.39 -3.47 16.80
CA ILE A 190 -22.13 -3.70 18.21
C ILE A 190 -22.79 -2.64 19.08
N ASP A 191 -23.58 -3.10 20.05
CA ASP A 191 -24.16 -2.26 21.08
C ASP A 191 -23.95 -2.85 22.49
N LEU A 192 -24.30 -2.05 23.50
CA LEU A 192 -24.25 -2.46 24.90
C LEU A 192 -25.66 -2.64 25.41
N CYS A 193 -25.96 -3.78 26.00
CA CYS A 193 -27.25 -4.02 26.63
C CYS A 193 -27.11 -4.46 28.10
N GLY A 194 -28.07 -4.10 28.94
CA GLY A 194 -28.04 -4.34 30.39
C GLY A 194 -29.20 -5.19 30.88
N GLU A 195 -28.93 -6.01 31.89
CA GLU A 195 -29.95 -6.74 32.66
C GLU A 195 -29.57 -6.78 34.15
N GLY A 196 -30.52 -6.41 35.00
CA GLY A 196 -30.46 -6.65 36.45
C GLY A 196 -31.02 -8.03 36.83
N SER A 197 -30.41 -8.68 37.83
CA SER A 197 -30.93 -9.89 38.47
C SER A 197 -30.67 -9.89 39.97
N TRP A 198 -31.52 -10.58 40.74
CA TRP A 198 -31.31 -10.78 42.18
C TRP A 198 -30.59 -12.09 42.46
N GLN A 199 -29.45 -12.01 43.13
CA GLN A 199 -28.67 -13.16 43.55
C GLN A 199 -28.90 -13.44 45.04
N LEU A 200 -29.36 -14.65 45.37
CA LEU A 200 -29.46 -15.11 46.75
C LEU A 200 -28.05 -15.39 47.29
N TYR A 201 -27.64 -14.68 48.34
CA TYR A 201 -26.31 -14.90 48.94
C TYR A 201 -26.37 -15.39 50.38
N SER A 202 -27.53 -15.29 51.04
CA SER A 202 -27.72 -15.81 52.39
C SER A 202 -29.16 -16.28 52.59
N GLU A 203 -29.32 -17.44 53.23
CA GLU A 203 -30.61 -17.96 53.66
C GLU A 203 -30.45 -18.56 55.05
N VAL A 204 -31.26 -18.10 56.01
CA VAL A 204 -31.17 -18.52 57.42
C VAL A 204 -32.57 -18.84 57.95
N PHE A 205 -32.71 -19.98 58.64
CA PHE A 205 -33.94 -20.31 59.33
C PHE A 205 -34.09 -19.46 60.60
N THR A 206 -35.21 -18.76 60.75
CA THR A 206 -35.37 -17.77 61.83
C THR A 206 -35.86 -18.38 63.14
N GLY A 207 -36.38 -19.61 63.13
CA GLY A 207 -37.00 -20.25 64.29
C GLY A 207 -38.42 -19.74 64.62
N PHE A 208 -38.90 -18.69 63.95
CA PHE A 208 -40.23 -18.11 64.16
C PHE A 208 -41.19 -18.51 63.03
N GLY A 209 -42.24 -19.27 63.38
CA GLY A 209 -43.37 -19.53 62.47
C GLY A 209 -43.03 -20.24 61.16
N GLY A 210 -41.90 -20.97 61.09
CA GLY A 210 -41.47 -21.65 59.87
C GLY A 210 -40.92 -20.73 58.77
N LEU A 211 -40.48 -19.52 59.13
CA LEU A 211 -39.95 -18.51 58.21
C LEU A 211 -38.44 -18.68 57.97
N TYR A 212 -38.01 -18.28 56.78
CA TYR A 212 -36.62 -18.18 56.37
C TYR A 212 -36.32 -16.73 56.01
N GLU A 213 -35.24 -16.19 56.57
CA GLU A 213 -34.66 -14.92 56.17
C GLU A 213 -33.80 -15.17 54.94
N ARG A 214 -34.17 -14.56 53.81
CA ARG A 214 -33.40 -14.62 52.55
C ARG A 214 -32.84 -13.24 52.25
N LYS A 215 -31.54 -13.18 51.97
CA LYS A 215 -30.86 -11.94 51.57
C LYS A 215 -30.46 -12.04 50.12
N TYR A 216 -30.89 -11.05 49.37
CA TYR A 216 -30.63 -10.90 47.96
C TYR A 216 -29.70 -9.71 47.73
N ARG A 217 -28.81 -9.86 46.77
CA ARG A 217 -27.90 -8.82 46.29
C ARG A 217 -28.15 -8.58 44.82
N LEU A 218 -28.15 -7.31 44.43
CA LEU A 218 -28.30 -6.92 43.03
C LEU A 218 -27.05 -7.37 42.25
N GLU A 219 -27.30 -8.03 41.12
CA GLU A 219 -26.30 -8.28 40.10
C GLU A 219 -26.72 -7.53 38.84
N SER A 220 -25.97 -6.48 38.52
CA SER A 220 -26.13 -5.69 37.30
C SER A 220 -25.18 -6.23 36.25
N THR A 221 -25.70 -6.70 35.12
CA THR A 221 -24.88 -7.28 34.05
C THR A 221 -25.01 -6.45 32.78
N VAL A 222 -23.88 -6.04 32.22
CA VAL A 222 -23.78 -5.36 30.93
C VAL A 222 -23.15 -6.31 29.92
N TYR A 223 -23.85 -6.54 28.82
CA TYR A 223 -23.42 -7.37 27.71
C TYR A 223 -22.94 -6.50 26.55
N VAL A 224 -21.88 -6.95 25.88
CA VAL A 224 -21.61 -6.54 24.51
C VAL A 224 -22.43 -7.45 23.62
N ARG A 225 -23.40 -6.86 22.90
CA ARG A 225 -24.28 -7.58 21.98
C ARG A 225 -23.82 -7.30 20.56
N TYR A 226 -23.65 -8.38 19.80
CA TYR A 226 -23.26 -8.36 18.40
C TYR A 226 -24.46 -8.79 17.57
N THR A 227 -24.98 -7.88 16.76
CA THR A 227 -26.11 -8.14 15.87
C THR A 227 -25.61 -8.25 14.43
N TYR A 228 -26.05 -9.27 13.70
CA TYR A 228 -25.60 -9.55 12.34
C TYR A 228 -26.70 -10.20 11.50
N TRP A 229 -26.56 -10.08 10.19
CA TRP A 229 -27.40 -10.76 9.22
C TRP A 229 -26.88 -12.17 8.96
N ASP A 230 -27.62 -13.19 9.41
CA ASP A 230 -27.29 -14.57 9.11
C ASP A 230 -27.78 -14.93 7.70
N THR A 231 -26.85 -15.07 6.77
CA THR A 231 -27.15 -15.43 5.38
C THR A 231 -27.78 -16.82 5.22
N ALA A 232 -27.50 -17.75 6.13
CA ALA A 232 -28.04 -19.12 6.03
C ALA A 232 -29.54 -19.17 6.37
N THR A 233 -29.97 -18.33 7.33
CA THR A 233 -31.37 -18.26 7.75
C THR A 233 -32.11 -17.04 7.19
N ASN A 234 -31.39 -16.13 6.53
CA ASN A 234 -31.90 -14.86 5.99
C ASN A 234 -32.63 -14.02 7.06
N THR A 235 -32.07 -13.96 8.27
CA THR A 235 -32.63 -13.24 9.41
C THR A 235 -31.55 -12.51 10.21
N SER A 236 -31.93 -11.42 10.87
CA SER A 236 -31.07 -10.75 11.84
C SER A 236 -31.01 -11.55 13.14
N LYS A 237 -29.79 -11.82 13.62
CA LYS A 237 -29.52 -12.53 14.87
C LYS A 237 -28.66 -11.65 15.77
N SER A 238 -28.80 -11.85 17.08
CA SER A 238 -28.00 -11.15 18.08
C SER A 238 -27.37 -12.15 19.05
N GLU A 239 -26.08 -12.00 19.29
CA GLU A 239 -25.30 -12.84 20.20
C GLU A 239 -24.69 -11.98 21.30
N ARG A 240 -24.67 -12.49 22.54
CA ARG A 240 -23.96 -11.86 23.66
C ARG A 240 -22.52 -12.38 23.64
N VAL A 241 -21.58 -11.53 23.25
CA VAL A 241 -20.18 -11.93 22.98
C VAL A 241 -19.24 -11.63 24.15
N PHE A 242 -19.62 -10.69 25.00
CA PHE A 242 -18.88 -10.32 26.19
C PHE A 242 -19.82 -9.90 27.31
N THR A 243 -19.37 -10.04 28.55
CA THR A 243 -20.15 -9.71 29.74
C THR A 243 -19.28 -9.00 30.76
N HIS A 244 -19.79 -7.88 31.28
CA HIS A 244 -19.31 -7.16 32.45
C HIS A 244 -20.34 -7.27 33.56
N ARG A 245 -19.98 -7.94 34.65
CA ARG A 245 -20.89 -8.22 35.77
C ARG A 245 -20.47 -7.43 36.99
N PHE A 246 -21.42 -6.71 37.59
CA PHE A 246 -21.27 -5.98 38.84
C PHE A 246 -22.16 -6.63 39.90
N THR A 247 -21.55 -7.11 40.99
CA THR A 247 -22.29 -7.76 42.09
C THR A 247 -22.27 -6.86 43.31
N GLY A 248 -23.41 -6.25 43.64
CA GLY A 248 -23.55 -5.27 44.73
C GLY A 248 -24.39 -4.05 44.34
N GLY A 249 -24.30 -2.99 45.13
CA GLY A 249 -25.01 -1.72 44.90
C GLY A 249 -26.40 -1.64 45.52
N HIS A 250 -27.08 -2.77 45.74
CA HIS A 250 -28.27 -2.85 46.58
C HIS A 250 -28.41 -4.27 47.14
N ASP A 251 -28.75 -4.37 48.42
CA ASP A 251 -29.11 -5.61 49.08
C ASP A 251 -30.49 -5.42 49.71
N PHE A 252 -31.34 -6.45 49.65
CA PHE A 252 -32.60 -6.46 50.38
C PHE A 252 -32.82 -7.80 51.09
N VAL A 253 -33.65 -7.75 52.13
CA VAL A 253 -33.98 -8.90 52.97
C VAL A 253 -35.48 -9.11 52.94
N THR A 254 -35.89 -10.36 52.82
CA THR A 254 -37.29 -10.77 52.83
C THR A 254 -37.48 -12.02 53.67
N LEU A 255 -38.68 -12.17 54.25
CA LEU A 255 -39.06 -13.33 55.05
C LEU A 255 -40.00 -14.22 54.24
N VAL A 256 -39.55 -15.43 53.93
CA VAL A 256 -40.30 -16.39 53.10
C VAL A 256 -40.70 -17.58 53.96
N ARG A 257 -41.97 -18.00 53.87
CA ARG A 257 -42.42 -19.24 54.54
C ARG A 257 -41.74 -20.44 53.92
N GLY A 258 -41.42 -21.45 54.75
CA GLY A 258 -40.76 -22.68 54.28
C GLY A 258 -41.45 -23.35 53.08
N VAL A 259 -42.78 -23.30 53.02
CA VAL A 259 -43.58 -23.84 51.92
C VAL A 259 -43.46 -23.06 50.60
N ASP A 260 -43.19 -21.76 50.67
CA ASP A 260 -43.14 -20.86 49.51
C ASP A 260 -41.70 -20.71 48.95
N ARG A 261 -40.69 -21.26 49.64
CA ARG A 261 -39.27 -21.18 49.24
C ARG A 261 -38.99 -21.62 47.80
N PRO A 262 -39.55 -22.74 47.29
CA PRO A 262 -39.24 -23.21 45.94
C PRO A 262 -39.84 -22.31 44.84
N THR A 263 -40.91 -21.58 45.15
CA THR A 263 -41.68 -20.78 44.19
C THR A 263 -41.50 -19.28 44.37
N TYR A 264 -40.79 -18.85 45.41
CA TYR A 264 -40.54 -17.45 45.69
C TYR A 264 -39.67 -16.82 44.59
N ASN A 265 -40.22 -15.80 43.93
CA ASN A 265 -39.52 -15.04 42.90
C ASN A 265 -39.15 -13.64 43.44
N PRO A 266 -37.86 -13.33 43.66
CA PRO A 266 -37.47 -12.00 44.15
C PRO A 266 -37.82 -10.87 43.15
N ASN A 267 -37.94 -11.21 41.86
CA ASN A 267 -38.23 -10.21 40.81
C ASN A 267 -39.68 -9.70 40.85
N THR A 268 -40.61 -10.42 41.50
CA THR A 268 -41.99 -9.94 41.65
C THR A 268 -42.15 -8.97 42.83
N GLU A 269 -41.28 -9.04 43.83
CA GLU A 269 -41.29 -8.09 44.95
C GLU A 269 -40.49 -6.84 44.63
N GLN A 270 -39.36 -6.99 43.94
CA GLN A 270 -38.52 -5.88 43.52
C GLN A 270 -38.07 -6.09 42.08
N ASN A 271 -38.41 -5.17 41.18
CA ASN A 271 -37.96 -5.24 39.80
C ASN A 271 -36.43 -4.98 39.74
N PRO A 272 -35.59 -5.96 39.38
CA PRO A 272 -34.15 -5.75 39.38
C PRO A 272 -33.69 -4.75 38.31
N GLN A 273 -34.47 -4.54 37.24
CA GLN A 273 -34.15 -3.57 36.20
C GLN A 273 -34.29 -2.13 36.71
N GLU A 274 -35.35 -1.87 37.48
CA GLU A 274 -35.57 -0.60 38.17
C GLU A 274 -34.41 -0.28 39.12
N TRP A 275 -34.00 -1.26 39.94
CA TRP A 275 -32.93 -1.05 40.91
C TRP A 275 -31.56 -0.90 40.26
N MET A 276 -31.30 -1.60 39.16
CA MET A 276 -30.11 -1.37 38.34
C MET A 276 -30.08 0.06 37.82
N ALA A 277 -31.18 0.57 37.25
CA ALA A 277 -31.26 1.94 36.74
C ALA A 277 -31.05 2.98 37.85
N LYS A 278 -31.83 2.90 38.94
CA LYS A 278 -31.73 3.81 40.10
C LYS A 278 -30.34 3.85 40.74
N ARG A 279 -29.61 2.73 40.73
CA ARG A 279 -28.30 2.60 41.40
C ARG A 279 -27.12 2.65 40.44
N TRP A 280 -27.35 2.80 39.14
CA TRP A 280 -26.30 2.65 38.13
C TRP A 280 -25.11 3.58 38.36
N GLY A 281 -25.35 4.85 38.69
CA GLY A 281 -24.28 5.81 38.99
C GLY A 281 -23.38 5.38 40.15
N TYR A 282 -23.93 4.70 41.16
CA TYR A 282 -23.14 4.11 42.25
C TYR A 282 -22.43 2.84 41.77
N VAL A 283 -23.16 1.92 41.12
CA VAL A 283 -22.65 0.62 40.66
C VAL A 283 -21.47 0.78 39.70
N SER A 284 -21.61 1.59 38.66
CA SER A 284 -20.60 1.74 37.61
C SER A 284 -19.29 2.39 38.08
N GLN A 285 -19.33 3.15 39.19
CA GLN A 285 -18.18 3.88 39.72
C GLN A 285 -17.53 3.22 40.93
N ASN A 286 -18.30 2.49 41.75
CA ASN A 286 -17.85 2.04 43.08
C ASN A 286 -17.77 0.52 43.22
N ILE A 287 -18.36 -0.25 42.30
CA ILE A 287 -18.36 -1.72 42.35
C ILE A 287 -17.38 -2.26 41.31
N ALA A 288 -16.50 -3.17 41.74
CA ALA A 288 -15.60 -3.87 40.84
C ALA A 288 -16.40 -4.80 39.90
N SER A 289 -16.11 -4.73 38.60
CA SER A 289 -16.68 -5.63 37.61
C SER A 289 -15.88 -6.93 37.47
N PHE A 290 -16.56 -7.98 37.04
CA PHE A 290 -15.97 -9.22 36.56
C PHE A 290 -16.32 -9.42 35.09
N ASP A 291 -15.31 -9.80 34.32
CA ASP A 291 -15.40 -9.84 32.86
C ASP A 291 -15.39 -11.29 32.36
N TYR A 292 -16.32 -11.63 31.47
CA TYR A 292 -16.45 -12.98 30.89
C TYR A 292 -16.65 -12.90 29.38
N ALA A 293 -15.85 -13.65 28.63
CA ALA A 293 -16.04 -13.82 27.20
C ALA A 293 -17.02 -14.97 26.92
N TRP A 294 -17.97 -14.75 26.02
CA TRP A 294 -18.97 -15.74 25.61
C TRP A 294 -18.83 -16.10 24.13
N ALA A 295 -19.64 -17.05 23.67
CA ALA A 295 -19.78 -17.40 22.26
C ALA A 295 -18.43 -17.71 21.56
N ASN A 296 -17.59 -18.55 22.18
CA ASN A 296 -16.24 -18.86 21.69
C ASN A 296 -16.22 -19.34 20.23
N ASP A 297 -17.11 -20.26 19.87
CA ASP A 297 -17.20 -20.80 18.51
C ASP A 297 -17.63 -19.74 17.49
N PHE A 298 -18.58 -18.87 17.88
CA PHE A 298 -19.00 -17.74 17.06
C PHE A 298 -17.84 -16.76 16.83
N ARG A 299 -17.11 -16.38 17.87
CA ARG A 299 -15.95 -15.48 17.77
C ARG A 299 -14.84 -16.08 16.89
N ALA A 300 -14.59 -17.39 16.99
CA ALA A 300 -13.65 -18.09 16.12
C ALA A 300 -14.10 -18.11 14.66
N ALA A 301 -15.40 -18.28 14.40
CA ALA A 301 -15.97 -18.22 13.05
C ALA A 301 -15.82 -16.82 12.43
N VAL A 302 -16.16 -15.75 13.18
CA VAL A 302 -15.98 -14.37 12.71
C VAL A 302 -14.52 -14.06 12.46
N ARG A 303 -13.61 -14.47 13.34
CA ARG A 303 -12.16 -14.31 13.14
C ARG A 303 -11.70 -14.94 11.82
N THR A 304 -12.15 -16.16 11.53
CA THR A 304 -11.83 -16.85 10.26
C THR A 304 -12.38 -16.08 9.06
N ARG A 305 -13.64 -15.62 9.15
CA ARG A 305 -14.27 -14.79 8.11
C ARG A 305 -13.50 -13.49 7.85
N MET A 306 -12.96 -12.86 8.89
CA MET A 306 -12.21 -11.61 8.79
C MET A 306 -10.89 -11.77 8.03
N VAL A 307 -10.26 -12.94 8.06
CA VAL A 307 -9.07 -13.20 7.23
C VAL A 307 -9.38 -12.99 5.75
N ASP A 308 -10.49 -13.57 5.25
CA ASP A 308 -10.87 -13.47 3.85
C ASP A 308 -11.32 -12.06 3.47
N VAL A 309 -12.06 -11.39 4.36
CA VAL A 309 -12.50 -10.01 4.14
C VAL A 309 -11.31 -9.06 4.05
N LEU A 310 -10.35 -9.15 4.97
CA LEU A 310 -9.15 -8.32 4.94
C LEU A 310 -8.29 -8.60 3.70
N LYS A 311 -8.11 -9.87 3.32
CA LYS A 311 -7.43 -10.23 2.06
C LYS A 311 -8.14 -9.66 0.83
N ASN A 312 -9.48 -9.67 0.81
CA ASN A 312 -10.23 -9.04 -0.27
C ASN A 312 -10.04 -7.51 -0.31
N GLN A 313 -9.94 -6.85 0.85
CA GLN A 313 -9.61 -5.42 0.90
C GLN A 313 -8.20 -5.13 0.39
N GLN A 314 -7.20 -5.93 0.75
CA GLN A 314 -5.84 -5.84 0.19
C GLN A 314 -5.85 -5.98 -1.33
N ARG A 315 -6.56 -7.00 -1.84
CA ARG A 315 -6.73 -7.23 -3.28
C ARG A 315 -7.31 -6.03 -4.00
N GLN A 316 -8.38 -5.47 -3.45
CA GLN A 316 -9.04 -4.29 -4.01
C GLN A 316 -8.12 -3.06 -3.98
N PHE A 317 -7.32 -2.89 -2.93
CA PHE A 317 -6.33 -1.81 -2.83
C PHE A 317 -5.29 -1.93 -3.95
N TYR A 318 -4.70 -3.11 -4.13
CA TYR A 318 -3.72 -3.33 -5.20
C TYR A 318 -4.31 -3.08 -6.59
N GLY A 319 -5.51 -3.59 -6.87
CA GLY A 319 -6.21 -3.32 -8.12
C GLY A 319 -6.55 -1.85 -8.34
N HIS A 320 -6.88 -1.11 -7.27
CA HIS A 320 -7.11 0.32 -7.33
C HIS A 320 -5.86 1.11 -7.71
N VAL A 321 -4.71 0.79 -7.11
CA VAL A 321 -3.43 1.42 -7.46
C VAL A 321 -3.06 1.13 -8.91
N ALA A 322 -3.13 -0.14 -9.34
CA ALA A 322 -2.84 -0.50 -10.73
C ALA A 322 -3.75 0.24 -11.72
N THR A 323 -5.05 0.36 -11.40
CA THR A 323 -6.00 1.13 -12.21
C THR A 323 -5.61 2.61 -12.31
N ARG A 324 -5.21 3.23 -11.19
CA ARG A 324 -4.75 4.63 -11.17
C ARG A 324 -3.50 4.85 -12.00
N MET A 325 -2.58 3.87 -12.05
CA MET A 325 -1.40 3.96 -12.93
C MET A 325 -1.76 3.89 -14.42
N GLY A 326 -2.88 3.25 -14.80
CA GLY A 326 -3.40 3.25 -16.17
C GLY A 326 -4.28 4.46 -16.52
N GLN A 327 -4.79 5.17 -15.50
CA GLN A 327 -5.77 6.23 -15.68
C GLN A 327 -5.13 7.53 -16.20
N ALA A 328 -5.62 8.02 -17.34
CA ALA A 328 -5.13 9.26 -17.93
C ALA A 328 -5.36 10.46 -17.00
N GLY A 329 -4.28 11.19 -16.70
CA GLY A 329 -4.31 12.40 -15.87
C GLY A 329 -4.16 12.14 -14.36
N ASP A 330 -4.12 10.88 -13.91
CA ASP A 330 -3.80 10.58 -12.51
C ASP A 330 -2.31 10.88 -12.22
N ALA A 331 -2.02 11.38 -11.02
CA ALA A 331 -0.66 11.66 -10.59
C ALA A 331 0.24 10.40 -10.60
N LEU A 332 -0.30 9.23 -10.23
CA LEU A 332 0.43 7.96 -10.29
C LEU A 332 0.79 7.60 -11.73
N GLN A 333 -0.15 7.78 -12.68
CA GLN A 333 0.11 7.53 -14.10
C GLN A 333 1.20 8.46 -14.67
N VAL A 334 1.11 9.76 -14.35
CA VAL A 334 2.11 10.73 -14.79
C VAL A 334 3.50 10.38 -14.25
N GLN A 335 3.57 10.01 -12.97
CA GLN A 335 4.84 9.66 -12.33
C GLN A 335 5.41 8.33 -12.84
N ALA A 336 4.57 7.31 -13.04
CA ALA A 336 4.94 6.04 -13.66
C ALA A 336 5.55 6.25 -15.05
N LYS A 337 4.95 7.12 -15.86
CA LYS A 337 5.48 7.49 -17.19
C LYS A 337 6.81 8.22 -17.12
N ARG A 338 7.02 9.09 -16.12
CA ARG A 338 8.30 9.80 -15.91
C ARG A 338 9.41 8.82 -15.56
N MET A 339 9.17 7.93 -14.59
CA MET A 339 10.11 6.89 -14.20
C MET A 339 10.49 5.98 -15.38
N THR A 340 9.50 5.59 -16.19
CA THR A 340 9.69 4.82 -17.42
C THR A 340 10.53 5.59 -18.45
N GLY A 341 10.26 6.89 -18.64
CA GLY A 341 11.06 7.76 -19.50
C GLY A 341 12.53 7.84 -19.05
N THR A 342 12.77 7.96 -17.75
CA THR A 342 14.13 7.99 -17.18
C THR A 342 14.87 6.67 -17.41
N ARG A 343 14.20 5.52 -17.24
CA ARG A 343 14.75 4.19 -17.60
C ARG A 343 15.14 4.12 -19.08
N LEU A 344 14.24 4.51 -19.99
CA LEU A 344 14.50 4.48 -21.43
C LEU A 344 15.67 5.39 -21.84
N LEU A 345 15.81 6.55 -21.18
CA LEU A 345 16.96 7.43 -21.36
C LEU A 345 18.25 6.75 -20.91
N TRP A 346 18.23 6.10 -19.75
CA TRP A 346 19.37 5.35 -19.24
C TRP A 346 19.84 4.27 -20.21
N GLN A 347 18.91 3.45 -20.72
CA GLN A 347 19.18 2.45 -21.76
C GLN A 347 19.75 3.08 -23.04
N SER A 348 19.19 4.22 -23.48
CA SER A 348 19.62 4.91 -24.69
C SER A 348 21.04 5.48 -24.57
N TYR A 349 21.38 6.08 -23.43
CA TYR A 349 22.73 6.59 -23.20
C TYR A 349 23.75 5.47 -23.01
N ALA A 350 23.40 4.39 -22.31
CA ALA A 350 24.26 3.22 -22.19
C ALA A 350 24.55 2.61 -23.58
N ALA A 351 23.53 2.49 -24.43
CA ALA A 351 23.69 2.01 -25.81
C ALA A 351 24.61 2.87 -26.69
N LEU A 352 24.65 4.18 -26.44
CA LEU A 352 25.54 5.09 -27.17
C LEU A 352 26.96 5.13 -26.60
N ALA A 353 27.09 5.07 -25.27
CA ALA A 353 28.37 5.23 -24.57
C ALA A 353 29.19 3.93 -24.49
N LEU A 354 28.52 2.78 -24.40
CA LEU A 354 29.10 1.48 -24.08
C LEU A 354 28.73 0.40 -25.12
N PRO A 355 28.85 0.65 -26.44
CA PRO A 355 28.38 -0.29 -27.46
C PRO A 355 29.08 -1.66 -27.40
N LEU A 356 30.40 -1.71 -27.18
CA LEU A 356 31.16 -2.97 -27.15
C LEU A 356 30.98 -3.68 -25.82
N SER A 357 30.95 -2.93 -24.72
CA SER A 357 30.63 -3.45 -23.39
C SER A 357 29.26 -4.11 -23.38
N LEU A 358 28.25 -3.52 -24.03
CA LEU A 358 26.93 -4.15 -24.13
C LEU A 358 26.90 -5.44 -24.95
N ASP A 359 27.78 -5.59 -25.92
CA ASP A 359 27.89 -6.81 -26.73
C ASP A 359 28.62 -7.94 -25.98
N HIS A 360 29.50 -7.61 -25.04
CA HIS A 360 30.38 -8.58 -24.36
C HIS A 360 30.09 -8.78 -22.87
N ASP A 361 29.36 -7.88 -22.21
CA ASP A 361 29.01 -7.96 -20.79
C ASP A 361 27.53 -8.34 -20.61
N GLU A 362 27.31 -9.63 -20.38
CA GLU A 362 25.97 -10.17 -20.09
C GLU A 362 25.37 -9.60 -18.79
N TYR A 363 26.20 -9.26 -17.81
CA TYR A 363 25.74 -8.69 -16.54
C TYR A 363 25.19 -7.27 -16.75
N LEU A 364 25.92 -6.42 -17.48
CA LEU A 364 25.43 -5.08 -17.85
C LEU A 364 24.15 -5.16 -18.69
N ARG A 365 24.09 -6.07 -19.66
CA ARG A 365 22.87 -6.32 -20.44
C ARG A 365 21.71 -6.77 -19.56
N GLY A 366 21.94 -7.67 -18.61
CA GLY A 366 20.93 -8.16 -17.68
C GLY A 366 20.34 -7.04 -16.82
N LEU A 367 21.16 -6.11 -16.36
CA LEU A 367 20.75 -4.92 -15.59
C LEU A 367 20.03 -3.84 -16.43
N LEU A 368 20.14 -3.88 -17.76
CA LEU A 368 19.47 -2.93 -18.65
C LEU A 368 18.19 -3.50 -19.27
N TYR A 369 18.19 -4.77 -19.65
CA TYR A 369 17.15 -5.38 -20.48
C TYR A 369 16.63 -6.73 -19.96
N GLY A 370 17.25 -7.29 -18.92
CA GLY A 370 16.87 -8.59 -18.36
C GLY A 370 15.89 -8.49 -17.18
N GLU A 371 15.69 -9.60 -16.47
CA GLU A 371 14.80 -9.69 -15.30
C GLU A 371 15.25 -8.81 -14.13
N ASP A 372 16.56 -8.57 -14.05
CA ASP A 372 17.21 -7.73 -13.06
C ASP A 372 17.27 -6.26 -13.48
N ALA A 373 16.64 -5.91 -14.61
CA ALA A 373 16.62 -4.55 -15.10
C ALA A 373 15.96 -3.60 -14.12
N VAL A 374 16.42 -2.35 -14.18
CA VAL A 374 15.78 -1.22 -13.51
C VAL A 374 14.30 -1.19 -13.90
N LEU A 375 13.42 -1.20 -12.91
CA LEU A 375 11.96 -1.32 -13.11
C LEU A 375 11.41 -0.09 -13.86
N SER A 376 10.47 -0.30 -14.77
CA SER A 376 9.64 0.77 -15.32
C SER A 376 8.50 1.09 -14.35
N GLY A 377 7.84 2.23 -14.56
CA GLY A 377 6.59 2.53 -13.86
C GLY A 377 5.36 1.96 -14.57
N TYR A 378 5.44 1.74 -15.88
CA TYR A 378 4.34 1.26 -16.73
C TYR A 378 4.88 0.68 -18.04
N ASP A 379 4.14 -0.26 -18.62
CA ASP A 379 4.40 -0.87 -19.92
C ASP A 379 4.55 0.14 -21.07
N THR A 380 5.63 -0.04 -21.82
CA THR A 380 5.83 0.63 -23.10
C THR A 380 5.47 -0.29 -24.25
N PRO A 381 5.17 0.24 -25.45
CA PRO A 381 4.99 -0.59 -26.64
C PRO A 381 6.24 -1.41 -27.04
N GLN A 382 7.38 -1.21 -26.36
CA GLN A 382 8.62 -1.96 -26.55
C GLN A 382 8.70 -3.16 -25.62
N ASP A 383 7.89 -3.20 -24.56
CA ASP A 383 7.74 -4.32 -23.62
C ASP A 383 6.78 -5.37 -24.22
N VAL A 384 6.94 -5.69 -25.52
CA VAL A 384 6.11 -6.68 -26.22
C VAL A 384 6.42 -8.06 -25.66
N GLU A 385 5.57 -8.53 -24.76
CA GLU A 385 5.77 -9.79 -24.07
C GLU A 385 4.70 -10.82 -24.45
N VAL A 386 5.15 -12.04 -24.78
CA VAL A 386 4.27 -13.20 -25.01
C VAL A 386 3.81 -13.83 -23.68
N THR A 387 4.51 -13.50 -22.58
CA THR A 387 4.26 -13.93 -21.20
C THR A 387 4.49 -12.75 -20.26
N PRO A 388 3.57 -12.41 -19.34
CA PRO A 388 3.73 -11.27 -18.45
C PRO A 388 4.98 -11.44 -17.56
N VAL A 389 6.01 -10.66 -17.84
CA VAL A 389 7.18 -10.51 -16.99
C VAL A 389 6.89 -9.36 -16.03
N MET A 390 7.12 -9.56 -14.75
CA MET A 390 6.93 -8.50 -13.75
C MET A 390 8.11 -7.51 -13.81
N ASN A 391 8.12 -6.71 -14.87
CA ASN A 391 9.22 -5.83 -15.24
C ASN A 391 8.96 -4.36 -14.83
N ASP A 392 7.76 -4.07 -14.34
CA ASP A 392 7.30 -2.75 -13.97
C ASP A 392 6.49 -2.74 -12.65
N VAL A 393 6.30 -1.54 -12.11
CA VAL A 393 5.57 -1.34 -10.87
C VAL A 393 4.07 -1.63 -11.02
N MET A 394 3.45 -1.30 -12.15
CA MET A 394 2.02 -1.52 -12.37
C MET A 394 1.69 -3.01 -12.34
N ASP A 395 2.47 -3.83 -13.01
CA ASP A 395 2.30 -5.28 -13.11
C ASP A 395 2.47 -5.97 -11.78
N MET A 396 3.41 -5.51 -10.95
CA MET A 396 3.52 -5.98 -9.56
C MET A 396 2.21 -5.72 -8.81
N TYR A 397 1.67 -4.50 -8.87
CA TYR A 397 0.40 -4.19 -8.24
C TYR A 397 -0.78 -4.97 -8.86
N MET A 398 -0.75 -5.22 -10.17
CA MET A 398 -1.77 -6.00 -10.87
C MET A 398 -1.75 -7.47 -10.46
N LEU A 399 -0.57 -8.07 -10.32
CA LEU A 399 -0.40 -9.44 -9.82
C LEU A 399 -1.04 -9.60 -8.43
N PHE A 400 -0.73 -8.69 -7.51
CA PHE A 400 -1.22 -8.76 -6.14
C PHE A 400 -2.71 -8.40 -6.01
N SER A 401 -3.32 -7.90 -7.08
CA SER A 401 -4.78 -7.81 -7.22
C SER A 401 -5.46 -9.14 -7.59
N ALA A 402 -4.70 -10.21 -7.87
CA ALA A 402 -5.25 -11.53 -8.14
C ALA A 402 -5.71 -12.25 -6.84
N PRO A 403 -6.68 -13.18 -6.92
CA PRO A 403 -7.27 -13.83 -5.75
C PRO A 403 -6.34 -14.72 -4.91
N ASN A 404 -5.25 -15.24 -5.47
CA ASN A 404 -4.38 -16.23 -4.78
C ASN A 404 -2.97 -15.71 -4.51
N ALA A 405 -2.70 -14.43 -4.73
CA ALA A 405 -1.34 -13.89 -4.68
C ALA A 405 -1.09 -13.00 -3.47
N GLN A 406 -2.03 -12.83 -2.51
CA GLN A 406 -1.88 -11.75 -1.53
C GLN A 406 -0.64 -11.92 -0.63
N PRO A 407 0.19 -10.88 -0.50
CA PRO A 407 1.38 -10.89 0.31
C PRO A 407 1.02 -10.79 1.81
N ALA A 408 1.95 -11.20 2.67
CA ALA A 408 1.79 -11.09 4.11
C ALA A 408 1.83 -9.63 4.60
N HIS A 409 2.49 -8.75 3.86
CA HIS A 409 2.69 -7.33 4.18
C HIS A 409 2.57 -6.47 2.91
N ASN A 410 2.65 -5.14 3.06
CA ASN A 410 2.63 -4.23 1.92
C ASN A 410 3.84 -4.47 1.00
N ILE A 411 3.60 -4.78 -0.27
CA ILE A 411 4.68 -4.98 -1.27
C ILE A 411 5.57 -3.77 -1.45
N LEU A 412 5.11 -2.56 -1.08
CA LEU A 412 5.93 -1.36 -1.18
C LEU A 412 7.22 -1.48 -0.34
N ALA A 413 7.17 -2.22 0.77
CA ALA A 413 8.33 -2.49 1.61
C ALA A 413 9.39 -3.34 0.90
N ASP A 414 8.98 -4.26 0.03
CA ASP A 414 9.89 -5.11 -0.76
C ASP A 414 10.28 -4.43 -2.09
N LEU A 415 9.35 -3.68 -2.68
CA LEU A 415 9.54 -3.00 -3.95
C LEU A 415 10.55 -1.86 -3.83
N HIS A 416 10.55 -1.13 -2.71
CA HIS A 416 11.52 -0.04 -2.48
C HIS A 416 12.98 -0.50 -2.55
N PRO A 417 13.44 -1.48 -1.76
CA PRO A 417 14.81 -1.98 -1.86
C PRO A 417 15.09 -2.64 -3.22
N ALA A 418 14.10 -3.31 -3.84
CA ALA A 418 14.29 -3.89 -5.17
C ALA A 418 14.58 -2.81 -6.24
N VAL A 419 13.80 -1.71 -6.25
CA VAL A 419 13.99 -0.59 -7.19
C VAL A 419 15.34 0.10 -6.97
N THR A 420 15.67 0.45 -5.73
CA THR A 420 16.90 1.22 -5.43
C THR A 420 18.15 0.38 -5.66
N THR A 421 18.17 -0.87 -5.20
CA THR A 421 19.32 -1.77 -5.37
C THR A 421 19.58 -2.09 -6.85
N ARG A 422 18.54 -2.27 -7.67
CA ARG A 422 18.71 -2.46 -9.13
C ARG A 422 19.35 -1.22 -9.78
N ALA A 423 18.88 -0.02 -9.42
CA ALA A 423 19.47 1.22 -9.91
C ALA A 423 20.93 1.39 -9.48
N ASP A 424 21.26 1.08 -8.22
CA ASP A 424 22.63 1.16 -7.70
C ASP A 424 23.56 0.15 -8.38
N ARG A 425 23.10 -1.08 -8.59
CA ARG A 425 23.83 -2.12 -9.35
C ARG A 425 24.09 -1.68 -10.79
N LEU A 426 23.09 -1.13 -11.47
CA LEU A 426 23.26 -0.63 -12.84
C LEU A 426 24.26 0.53 -12.90
N LYS A 427 24.16 1.49 -11.98
CA LYS A 427 25.13 2.59 -11.90
C LYS A 427 26.55 2.06 -11.69
N ALA A 428 26.74 1.14 -10.75
CA ALA A 428 28.05 0.57 -10.46
C ALA A 428 28.63 -0.19 -11.66
N ALA A 429 27.80 -0.96 -12.39
CA ALA A 429 28.22 -1.66 -13.60
C ALA A 429 28.67 -0.68 -14.70
N ILE A 430 27.88 0.37 -14.96
CA ILE A 430 28.23 1.40 -15.95
C ILE A 430 29.49 2.15 -15.55
N ASP A 431 29.64 2.54 -14.29
CA ASP A 431 30.84 3.23 -13.81
C ASP A 431 32.09 2.35 -13.97
N ALA A 432 31.98 1.05 -13.72
CA ALA A 432 33.07 0.10 -13.92
C ALA A 432 33.44 -0.05 -15.40
N SER A 433 32.45 -0.11 -16.31
CA SER A 433 32.71 -0.12 -17.75
C SER A 433 33.39 1.17 -18.20
N LEU A 434 32.96 2.33 -17.71
CA LEU A 434 33.58 3.62 -18.03
C LEU A 434 35.00 3.77 -17.47
N ASP A 435 35.29 3.19 -16.30
CA ASP A 435 36.66 3.14 -15.76
C ASP A 435 37.57 2.26 -16.62
N ALA A 436 37.09 1.07 -17.00
CA ALA A 436 37.83 0.16 -17.88
C ALA A 436 38.16 0.81 -19.23
N GLN A 437 37.26 1.64 -19.78
CA GLN A 437 37.51 2.41 -20.99
C GLN A 437 38.59 3.48 -20.83
N ALA A 438 38.57 4.18 -19.69
CA ALA A 438 39.59 5.18 -19.38
C ALA A 438 40.99 4.55 -19.29
N GLU A 439 41.08 3.31 -18.78
CA GLU A 439 42.32 2.53 -18.74
C GLU A 439 42.73 1.97 -20.11
N ALA A 440 41.76 1.58 -20.96
CA ALA A 440 41.99 0.97 -22.26
C ALA A 440 42.35 1.96 -23.39
N GLY A 441 42.38 3.28 -23.10
CA GLY A 441 42.88 4.29 -24.04
C GLY A 441 41.81 5.19 -24.67
N GLY A 442 40.56 5.16 -24.19
CA GLY A 442 39.53 6.11 -24.61
C GLY A 442 38.11 5.55 -24.57
N PRO A 443 37.08 6.40 -24.70
CA PRO A 443 35.69 5.98 -24.61
C PRO A 443 35.27 5.15 -25.83
N GLU A 444 34.56 4.04 -25.60
CA GLU A 444 34.03 3.16 -26.66
C GLU A 444 33.09 3.90 -27.61
N ALA A 445 32.41 4.93 -27.10
CA ALA A 445 31.54 5.78 -27.90
C ALA A 445 32.27 6.38 -29.13
N SER A 446 33.60 6.56 -29.06
CA SER A 446 34.41 7.05 -30.18
C SER A 446 34.47 6.04 -31.33
N ALA A 447 34.28 4.74 -31.07
CA ALA A 447 34.30 3.69 -32.09
C ALA A 447 33.21 3.88 -33.16
N TRP A 448 32.12 4.61 -32.83
CA TRP A 448 31.10 4.99 -33.80
C TRP A 448 31.60 5.91 -34.91
N VAL A 449 32.69 6.64 -34.69
CA VAL A 449 33.06 7.80 -35.52
C VAL A 449 34.53 7.80 -35.92
N GLU A 450 35.44 7.43 -35.01
CA GLU A 450 36.89 7.52 -35.20
C GLU A 450 37.41 6.82 -36.47
N PRO A 451 37.05 5.55 -36.76
CA PRO A 451 37.57 4.87 -37.95
C PRO A 451 37.17 5.57 -39.24
N THR A 452 35.91 5.97 -39.34
CA THR A 452 35.37 6.65 -40.52
C THR A 452 35.90 8.07 -40.65
N LEU A 453 36.06 8.80 -39.53
CA LEU A 453 36.71 10.12 -39.52
C LEU A 453 38.16 10.04 -40.00
N LEU A 454 38.90 9.04 -39.54
CA LEU A 454 40.28 8.81 -39.97
C LEU A 454 40.33 8.53 -41.47
N ARG A 455 39.49 7.61 -41.96
CA ARG A 455 39.41 7.29 -43.40
C ARG A 455 39.07 8.52 -44.23
N LEU A 456 38.09 9.32 -43.82
CA LEU A 456 37.75 10.58 -44.49
C LEU A 456 38.95 11.53 -44.56
N ARG A 457 39.63 11.75 -43.43
CA ARG A 457 40.81 12.64 -43.36
C ARG A 457 41.96 12.17 -44.27
N LEU A 458 42.11 10.86 -44.44
CA LEU A 458 43.13 10.26 -45.31
C LEU A 458 42.72 10.16 -46.79
N SER A 459 41.43 10.25 -47.10
CA SER A 459 40.90 10.11 -48.47
C SER A 459 41.14 11.33 -49.37
N VAL A 460 41.68 12.43 -48.84
CA VAL A 460 42.04 13.60 -49.65
C VAL A 460 43.35 13.32 -50.39
N PRO A 461 43.37 13.31 -51.74
CA PRO A 461 44.62 13.17 -52.49
C PRO A 461 45.54 14.38 -52.23
N GLN A 462 46.81 14.10 -51.93
CA GLN A 462 47.86 15.14 -51.77
C GLN A 462 48.15 15.89 -53.06
#